data_AF-A0A2H0MQZ9-F1
#
_entry.id   AF-A0A2H0MQZ9-F1
#
_cell.length_a   1.000
_cell.length_b   1.000
_cell.length_c   1.000
_cell.angle_alpha   90.00
_cell.angle_beta   90.00
_cell.angle_gamma   90.00
#
_symmetry.space_group_name_H-M   'P 1'
#
loop_
_entity.id
_entity.type
_entity.pdbx_description
1 polymer ?
#
loop_
_entity_poly.entity_id
_entity_poly.type
_entity_poly.pdbx_seq_one_letter_code
_entity_poly.pdbx_strand_id
1 'polypeptide(L)'
;MHCKTFKVFVGWSVLAFSLFIFVQPCLANDEKGGGDIWFKDTKSLPPVLFSHDRHLKTGKVCADCHDKIFKKEKGNPEQDKNIKMRNFKKGQYCGSCHDGETAFSVKSSCNKCHKP
;
A
#
# COMPACT_ATOMS: atom_id res chain seq x y z
N MET A 1 18.39 4.00 1.54
CA MET A 1 19.17 4.70 2.59
C MET A 1 20.24 3.72 3.06
N HIS A 2 21.52 4.05 2.87
CA HIS A 2 22.64 3.14 3.11
C HIS A 2 22.90 3.01 4.62
N CYS A 3 22.51 1.90 5.23
CA CYS A 3 22.91 1.58 6.60
C CYS A 3 24.33 0.97 6.55
N LYS A 4 25.35 1.80 6.78
CA LYS A 4 26.72 1.32 6.99
C LYS A 4 26.73 0.52 8.29
N THR A 5 27.13 -0.74 8.21
CA THR A 5 27.32 -1.66 9.32
C THR A 5 28.38 -1.12 10.29
N PHE A 6 27.95 -0.50 11.38
CA PHE A 6 28.85 -0.13 12.47
C PHE A 6 29.21 -1.40 13.23
N LYS A 7 30.46 -1.83 13.05
CA LYS A 7 31.05 -3.03 13.65
C LYS A 7 31.22 -2.74 15.16
N VAL A 8 30.32 -3.28 16.00
CA VAL A 8 30.40 -3.13 17.45
C VAL A 8 31.49 -4.07 17.97
N PHE A 9 32.59 -3.49 18.46
CA PHE A 9 33.63 -4.19 19.18
C PHE A 9 33.08 -4.56 20.58
N VAL A 10 32.73 -5.83 20.80
CA VAL A 10 32.42 -6.36 22.12
C VAL A 10 33.75 -6.67 22.82
N GLY A 11 34.24 -5.71 23.60
CA GLY A 11 35.35 -5.89 24.54
C GLY A 11 34.80 -6.28 25.91
N TRP A 12 35.33 -7.37 26.46
CA TRP A 12 35.00 -7.94 27.76
C TRP A 12 34.91 -6.94 28.93
N SER A 13 33.81 -6.98 29.69
CA SER A 13 33.90 -7.00 31.16
C SER A 13 32.58 -7.52 31.74
N VAL A 14 32.67 -8.63 32.44
CA VAL A 14 31.58 -9.32 33.12
C VAL A 14 31.55 -8.79 34.54
N LEU A 15 30.49 -8.08 34.96
CA LEU A 15 29.99 -7.99 36.35
C LEU A 15 28.88 -6.93 36.46
N ALA A 16 27.89 -7.23 37.31
CA ALA A 16 26.74 -6.42 37.74
C ALA A 16 25.46 -6.51 36.87
N PHE A 17 24.63 -7.47 37.29
CA PHE A 17 23.18 -7.54 37.09
C PHE A 17 22.51 -6.24 37.61
N SER A 18 22.04 -5.38 36.72
CA SER A 18 20.86 -4.54 36.96
C SER A 18 20.04 -4.59 35.68
N LEU A 19 19.08 -5.49 35.74
CA LEU A 19 18.34 -6.06 34.63
C LEU A 19 17.35 -5.04 34.06
N PHE A 20 17.36 -4.91 32.73
CA PHE A 20 16.40 -4.18 31.88
C PHE A 20 16.51 -2.65 31.84
N ILE A 21 17.62 -2.14 31.31
CA ILE A 21 17.51 -1.07 30.31
C ILE A 21 16.85 -1.72 29.10
N PHE A 22 15.54 -1.50 28.91
CA PHE A 22 14.87 -1.74 27.64
C PHE A 22 15.58 -0.83 26.62
N VAL A 23 16.67 -1.34 26.03
CA VAL A 23 17.18 -0.89 24.74
C VAL A 23 16.03 -1.17 23.80
N GLN A 24 15.17 -0.17 23.66
CA GLN A 24 14.07 -0.20 22.72
C GLN A 24 14.74 -0.46 21.37
N PRO A 25 14.54 -1.65 20.77
CA PRO A 25 14.88 -1.80 19.37
C PRO A 25 14.13 -0.66 18.70
N CYS A 26 14.80 0.07 17.83
CA CYS A 26 14.09 0.84 16.85
C CYS A 26 13.21 -0.21 16.14
N LEU A 27 11.95 -0.34 16.56
CA LEU A 27 10.91 -0.95 15.77
C LEU A 27 10.83 0.01 14.59
N ALA A 28 11.72 -0.18 13.63
CA ALA A 28 11.37 -0.01 12.24
C ALA A 28 10.15 -0.91 12.09
N ASN A 29 8.97 -0.34 12.38
CA ASN A 29 7.75 -0.79 11.79
C ASN A 29 8.02 -0.64 10.30
N ASP A 30 8.56 -1.69 9.69
CA ASP A 30 8.16 -2.05 8.35
C ASP A 30 6.65 -2.30 8.47
N GLU A 31 5.86 -1.22 8.49
CA GLU A 31 4.45 -1.30 8.15
C GLU A 31 4.45 -1.89 6.75
N LYS A 32 4.28 -3.21 6.67
CA LYS A 32 4.03 -3.91 5.43
C LYS A 32 2.66 -3.45 4.95
N GLY A 33 2.59 -2.25 4.38
CA GLY A 33 1.42 -1.76 3.66
C GLY A 33 1.01 -2.83 2.66
N GLY A 34 -0.30 -3.13 2.56
CA GLY A 34 -0.96 -4.40 2.19
C GLY A 34 -0.58 -5.14 0.91
N GLY A 35 0.68 -5.08 0.48
CA GLY A 35 1.25 -5.73 -0.68
C GLY A 35 0.79 -5.12 -2.00
N ASP A 36 1.21 -5.74 -3.09
CA ASP A 36 0.64 -5.45 -4.39
C ASP A 36 -0.62 -6.30 -4.61
N ILE A 37 -1.69 -5.68 -5.12
CA ILE A 37 -2.97 -6.33 -5.39
C ILE A 37 -3.18 -6.43 -6.89
N TRP A 38 -3.45 -7.64 -7.37
CA TRP A 38 -3.77 -7.93 -8.76
C TRP A 38 -5.28 -8.05 -8.98
N PHE A 39 -5.81 -7.21 -9.86
CA PHE A 39 -7.17 -7.35 -10.40
C PHE A 39 -7.09 -8.04 -11.76
N LYS A 40 -7.51 -9.31 -11.79
CA LYS A 40 -7.46 -10.16 -12.99
C LYS A 40 -8.76 -10.16 -13.79
N ASP A 41 -9.87 -9.76 -13.17
CA ASP A 41 -11.17 -9.69 -13.84
C ASP A 41 -11.34 -8.38 -14.62
N THR A 42 -10.53 -8.22 -15.66
CA THR A 42 -10.47 -7.04 -16.52
C THR A 42 -11.05 -7.30 -17.91
N LYS A 43 -11.80 -8.40 -18.06
CA LYS A 43 -12.34 -8.88 -19.33
C LYS A 43 -11.23 -9.06 -20.37
N SER A 44 -11.28 -8.31 -21.47
CA SER A 44 -10.33 -8.38 -22.58
C SER A 44 -9.10 -7.47 -22.40
N LEU A 45 -9.02 -6.70 -21.31
CA LEU A 45 -7.87 -5.85 -21.02
C LEU A 45 -6.86 -6.58 -20.14
N PRO A 46 -5.56 -6.20 -20.20
CA PRO A 46 -4.55 -6.72 -19.27
C PRO A 46 -4.94 -6.55 -17.80
N PRO A 47 -4.46 -7.44 -16.91
CA PRO A 47 -4.73 -7.36 -15.48
C PRO A 47 -4.15 -6.06 -14.89
N VAL A 48 -4.81 -5.51 -13.87
CA VAL A 48 -4.39 -4.27 -13.23
C VAL A 48 -3.61 -4.60 -11.96
N LEU A 49 -2.41 -4.03 -11.84
CA LEU A 49 -1.63 -4.01 -10.63
C LEU A 49 -1.92 -2.75 -9.81
N PHE A 50 -2.46 -2.92 -8.63
CA PHE A 50 -2.53 -1.87 -7.60
C PHE A 50 -1.35 -2.03 -6.65
N SER A 51 -0.61 -0.94 -6.44
CA SER A 51 0.55 -0.94 -5.54
C SER A 51 0.32 0.02 -4.37
N HIS A 52 0.29 -0.51 -3.15
CA HIS A 52 0.16 0.31 -1.94
C HIS A 52 1.31 1.30 -1.82
N ASP A 53 2.55 0.85 -2.06
CA ASP A 53 3.76 1.70 -1.97
C ASP A 53 3.65 2.94 -2.87
N ARG A 54 3.18 2.77 -4.11
CA ARG A 54 2.99 3.90 -5.04
C ARG A 54 1.95 4.90 -4.54
N HIS A 55 0.89 4.43 -3.88
CA HIS A 55 -0.14 5.33 -3.35
C HIS A 55 0.32 6.00 -2.06
N LEU A 56 0.94 5.28 -1.13
CA LEU A 56 1.45 5.82 0.13
C LEU A 56 2.55 6.87 -0.10
N LYS A 57 3.39 6.69 -1.12
CA LYS A 57 4.40 7.69 -1.53
C LYS A 57 3.82 9.02 -1.99
N THR A 58 2.52 9.10 -2.29
CA THR A 58 1.85 10.37 -2.62
C THR A 58 1.41 11.16 -1.38
N GLY A 59 1.76 10.70 -0.17
CA GLY A 59 1.33 11.31 1.09
C GLY A 59 -0.04 10.83 1.56
N LYS A 60 -0.62 9.80 0.91
CA LYS A 60 -1.85 9.16 1.37
C LYS A 60 -1.57 8.25 2.55
N VAL A 61 -2.55 8.16 3.44
CA VAL A 61 -2.50 7.30 4.62
C VAL A 61 -3.53 6.19 4.54
N CYS A 62 -3.38 5.15 5.36
CA CYS A 62 -4.25 3.96 5.37
C CYS A 62 -5.74 4.32 5.48
N ALA A 63 -6.06 5.36 6.27
CA ALA A 63 -7.41 5.84 6.51
C ALA A 63 -8.05 6.56 5.30
N ASP A 64 -7.25 7.05 4.35
CA ASP A 64 -7.78 7.69 3.14
C ASP A 64 -8.50 6.69 2.24
N CYS A 65 -8.05 5.44 2.25
CA CYS A 65 -8.60 4.34 1.46
C CYS A 65 -9.53 3.46 2.29
N HIS A 66 -9.15 3.15 3.53
CA HIS A 66 -9.82 2.15 4.35
C HIS A 66 -10.54 2.73 5.58
N ASP A 67 -11.72 2.24 5.96
CA ASP A 67 -12.56 1.24 5.29
C ASP A 67 -13.65 1.87 4.40
N LYS A 68 -13.41 3.14 4.02
CA LYS A 68 -14.37 4.00 3.32
C LYS A 68 -14.48 3.69 1.83
N ILE A 69 -13.35 3.56 1.14
CA ILE A 69 -13.28 3.32 -0.31
C ILE A 69 -13.09 1.82 -0.59
N PHE A 70 -12.18 1.19 0.16
CA PHE A 70 -11.90 -0.23 0.08
C PHE A 70 -11.96 -0.84 1.48
N LYS A 71 -12.38 -2.09 1.59
CA LYS A 71 -12.22 -2.90 2.79
C LYS A 71 -10.77 -3.39 2.89
N LYS A 72 -10.25 -3.53 4.11
CA LYS A 72 -8.93 -4.15 4.40
C LYS A 72 -8.90 -5.68 4.16
N GLU A 73 -9.65 -6.16 3.18
CA GLU A 73 -9.76 -7.57 2.84
C GLU A 73 -9.78 -7.72 1.32
N LYS A 74 -8.98 -8.66 0.80
CA LYS A 74 -8.97 -9.03 -0.62
C LYS A 74 -9.98 -10.15 -0.86
N GLY A 75 -10.69 -10.11 -1.98
CA GLY A 75 -11.62 -11.17 -2.35
C GLY A 75 -13.00 -11.04 -1.71
N ASN A 76 -13.32 -9.87 -1.13
CA ASN A 76 -14.65 -9.63 -0.60
C ASN A 76 -15.66 -9.58 -1.76
N PRO A 77 -16.65 -10.49 -1.81
CA PRO A 77 -17.49 -10.67 -2.98
C PRO A 77 -18.42 -9.48 -3.24
N GLU A 78 -18.81 -8.74 -2.21
CA GLU A 78 -19.62 -7.53 -2.36
C GLU A 78 -18.80 -6.39 -2.97
N GLN A 79 -17.57 -6.22 -2.49
CA GLN A 79 -16.63 -5.25 -3.02
C GLN A 79 -16.23 -5.59 -4.46
N ASP A 80 -15.84 -6.83 -4.73
CA ASP A 80 -15.34 -7.26 -6.05
C ASP A 80 -16.40 -7.07 -7.15
N LYS A 81 -17.68 -7.33 -6.84
CA LYS A 81 -18.80 -7.05 -7.75
C LYS A 81 -18.94 -5.56 -8.10
N ASN A 82 -18.41 -4.69 -7.26
CA ASN A 82 -18.54 -3.24 -7.38
C ASN A 82 -17.26 -2.55 -7.86
N ILE A 83 -16.10 -3.22 -7.85
CA ILE A 83 -14.85 -2.75 -8.47
C ILE A 83 -14.95 -2.90 -10.00
N LYS A 84 -15.70 -1.99 -10.64
CA LYS A 84 -15.90 -1.97 -12.09
C LYS A 84 -15.95 -0.56 -12.63
N MET A 85 -15.58 -0.41 -13.89
CA MET A 85 -15.46 0.89 -14.57
C MET A 85 -16.74 1.75 -14.48
N ARG A 86 -17.93 1.14 -14.47
CA ARG A 86 -19.20 1.85 -14.27
C ARG A 86 -19.24 2.63 -12.95
N ASN A 87 -18.73 2.03 -11.87
CA ASN A 87 -18.70 2.64 -10.55
C ASN A 87 -17.53 3.63 -10.44
N PHE A 88 -16.40 3.35 -11.10
CA PHE A 88 -15.27 4.30 -11.16
C PHE A 88 -15.69 5.62 -11.81
N LYS A 89 -16.47 5.57 -12.89
CA LYS A 89 -17.02 6.77 -13.55
C LYS A 89 -17.97 7.58 -12.67
N LYS A 90 -18.48 7.00 -11.58
CA LYS A 90 -19.32 7.65 -10.57
C LYS A 90 -18.52 8.15 -9.35
N GLY A 91 -17.19 8.16 -9.42
CA GLY A 91 -16.34 8.62 -8.33
C GLY A 91 -16.14 7.59 -7.21
N GLN A 92 -16.36 6.29 -7.48
CA GLN A 92 -16.17 5.22 -6.50
C GLN A 92 -14.87 4.45 -6.75
N TYR A 93 -14.33 3.81 -5.70
CA TYR A 93 -13.10 2.99 -5.78
C TYR A 93 -11.94 3.77 -6.41
N CYS A 94 -11.33 3.23 -7.47
CA CYS A 94 -10.24 3.90 -8.20
C CYS A 94 -10.65 5.31 -8.64
N GLY A 95 -11.91 5.48 -9.07
CA GLY A 95 -12.44 6.75 -9.55
C GLY A 95 -12.67 7.80 -8.45
N SER A 96 -12.56 7.45 -7.17
CA SER A 96 -12.65 8.43 -6.07
C SER A 96 -11.48 9.42 -6.05
N CYS A 97 -10.36 9.07 -6.69
CA CYS A 97 -9.23 9.97 -6.87
C CYS A 97 -8.75 10.00 -8.34
N HIS A 98 -8.95 8.94 -9.12
CA HIS A 98 -8.69 8.96 -10.56
C HIS A 98 -9.85 9.62 -11.33
N ASP A 99 -10.17 10.84 -10.95
CA ASP A 99 -11.27 11.66 -11.48
C ASP A 99 -10.83 12.55 -12.66
N GLY A 100 -9.56 12.95 -12.70
CA GLY A 100 -8.99 13.92 -13.64
C GLY A 100 -8.49 15.21 -12.97
N GLU A 101 -8.74 15.37 -11.67
CA GLU A 101 -8.37 16.52 -10.86
C GLU A 101 -7.37 16.11 -9.77
N THR A 102 -7.74 15.12 -8.95
CA THR A 102 -6.89 14.58 -7.88
C THR A 102 -5.76 13.72 -8.45
N ALA A 103 -6.06 12.94 -9.48
CA ALA A 103 -5.12 12.14 -10.24
C ALA A 103 -5.61 11.99 -11.69
N PHE A 104 -4.87 11.25 -12.53
CA PHE A 104 -5.30 10.99 -13.90
C PHE A 104 -6.68 10.33 -13.95
N SER A 105 -7.49 10.67 -14.95
CA SER A 105 -8.87 10.18 -15.04
C SER A 105 -8.95 8.71 -15.48
N VAL A 106 -9.84 7.94 -14.84
CA VAL A 106 -10.22 6.57 -15.28
C VAL A 106 -10.92 6.55 -16.64
N LYS A 107 -11.38 7.71 -17.15
CA LYS A 107 -12.16 7.79 -18.39
C LYS A 107 -11.31 7.72 -19.66
N SER A 108 -10.05 8.13 -19.59
CA SER A 108 -9.18 8.30 -20.78
C SER A 108 -7.82 7.61 -20.69
N SER A 109 -7.36 7.21 -19.49
CA SER A 109 -6.00 6.71 -19.27
C SER A 109 -5.91 5.20 -19.05
N CYS A 110 -6.55 4.40 -19.91
CA CYS A 110 -6.69 2.94 -19.73
C CYS A 110 -5.34 2.23 -19.51
N ASN A 111 -4.32 2.60 -20.29
CA ASN A 111 -2.97 2.02 -20.29
C ASN A 111 -2.16 2.34 -19.02
N LYS A 112 -2.58 3.31 -18.20
CA LYS A 112 -1.90 3.59 -16.93
C LYS A 112 -2.13 2.49 -15.89
N CYS A 113 -3.28 1.81 -15.97
CA CYS A 113 -3.65 0.71 -15.08
C CYS A 113 -3.55 -0.65 -15.78
N HIS A 114 -4.07 -0.74 -17.00
CA HIS A 114 -4.06 -1.97 -17.81
C HIS A 114 -2.76 -2.07 -18.60
N LYS A 115 -1.67 -2.41 -17.91
CA LYS A 115 -0.36 -2.58 -18.53
C LYS A 115 -0.25 -4.00 -19.13
N PRO A 116 0.22 -4.14 -20.38
CA PRO A 116 0.49 -5.46 -20.97
C PRO A 116 1.58 -6.22 -20.22
#